data_AF-A0A7S7REC3-F1
#
_entry.id   AF-A0A7S7REC3-F1
#
_cell.length_a   1.000
_cell.length_b   1.000
_cell.length_c   1.000
_cell.angle_alpha   90.00
_cell.angle_beta   90.00
_cell.angle_gamma   90.00
#
_symmetry.space_group_name_H-M   'P 1'
#
loop_
_entity.id
_entity.type
_entity.pdbx_description
1 polymer ?
#
loop_
_entity_poly.entity_id
_entity_poly.type
_entity_poly.pdbx_seq_one_letter_code
_entity_poly.pdbx_strand_id
1 'polypeptide(L)' 'MFWKRYKGSEAMVQIIVFIFTIFIGWLIFDFVKQKKITKENVLTAFISGIVAGVVYYILYWVF' A
#
# COMPACT_ATOMS: atom_id res chain seq x y z
N MET A 1 -21.69 -17.50 11.70
CA MET A 1 -21.66 -16.07 11.34
C MET A 1 -20.62 -15.23 12.10
N PHE A 2 -19.93 -15.76 13.12
CA PHE A 2 -18.98 -15.00 13.96
C PHE A 2 -17.56 -14.88 13.34
N TRP A 3 -17.13 -15.89 12.58
CA TRP A 3 -15.78 -15.96 11.99
C TRP A 3 -15.50 -14.98 10.84
N LYS A 4 -16.54 -14.48 10.16
CA LYS A 4 -16.39 -13.51 9.05
C LYS A 4 -16.00 -12.11 9.56
N ARG A 5 -16.26 -11.81 10.84
CA ARG A 5 -15.99 -10.51 11.47
C ARG A 5 -14.52 -10.38 11.93
N TYR A 6 -13.94 -11.47 12.45
CA TYR A 6 -12.54 -11.48 12.88
C TYR A 6 -11.57 -11.43 11.69
N LYS A 7 -11.87 -12.18 10.62
CA LYS A 7 -11.06 -12.17 9.39
C LYS A 7 -10.98 -10.78 8.73
N GLY A 8 -12.03 -9.98 8.87
CA GLY A 8 -12.07 -8.61 8.33
C GLY A 8 -11.15 -7.61 9.04
N SER A 9 -10.93 -7.75 10.36
CA SER A 9 -10.10 -6.79 11.10
C SER A 9 -8.61 -7.01 10.86
N GLU A 10 -8.16 -8.26 10.77
CA GLU A 10 -6.75 -8.57 10.52
C GLU A 10 -6.35 -8.28 9.07
N ALA A 11 -7.26 -8.54 8.12
CA ALA A 11 -7.07 -8.20 6.71
C ALA A 11 -6.90 -6.68 6.51
N MET A 12 -7.73 -5.86 7.17
CA MET A 12 -7.64 -4.40 7.07
C MET A 12 -6.31 -3.87 7.60
N VAL A 13 -5.83 -4.39 8.73
CA VAL A 13 -4.52 -4.00 9.28
C VAL A 13 -3.40 -4.38 8.32
N GLN A 14 -3.43 -5.59 7.75
CA GLN A 14 -2.42 -6.03 6.77
C GLN A 14 -2.42 -5.18 5.50
N ILE A 15 -3.60 -4.88 4.95
CA ILE A 15 -3.74 -4.03 3.75
C ILE A 15 -3.20 -2.63 4.02
N ILE A 16 -3.52 -2.03 5.17
CA ILE A 16 -3.03 -0.70 5.55
C ILE A 16 -1.50 -0.71 5.69
N VAL A 17 -0.95 -1.67 6.42
CA VAL A 17 0.51 -1.81 6.59
C VAL A 17 1.21 -2.03 5.25
N PHE A 18 0.61 -2.81 4.34
CA PHE A 18 1.15 -3.05 3.02
C PHE A 18 1.16 -1.78 2.15
N ILE A 19 0.07 -1.01 2.14
CA ILE A 19 -0.01 0.28 1.45
C ILE A 19 1.07 1.25 1.95
N PHE A 20 1.22 1.36 3.27
CA PHE A 20 2.27 2.22 3.86
C PHE A 20 3.67 1.73 3.51
N THR A 21 3.90 0.42 3.52
CA THR A 21 5.19 -0.18 3.16
C THR A 21 5.56 0.15 1.70
N ILE A 22 4.62 0.00 0.77
CA ILE A 22 4.84 0.33 -0.64
C ILE A 22 5.03 1.83 -0.83
N PHE A 23 4.24 2.66 -0.16
CA PHE A 23 4.39 4.11 -0.21
C PHE A 23 5.79 4.55 0.23
N ILE A 24 6.26 4.06 1.38
CA ILE A 24 7.60 4.37 1.90
C ILE A 24 8.67 3.81 0.97
N GLY A 25 8.53 2.57 0.51
CA GLY A 25 9.48 1.95 -0.43
C GLY A 25 9.62 2.74 -1.74
N TRP A 26 8.50 3.20 -2.30
CA TRP A 26 8.50 4.01 -3.52
C TRP A 26 9.12 5.38 -3.30
N LEU A 27 8.80 6.02 -2.17
CA LEU A 27 9.34 7.33 -1.81
C LEU A 27 10.86 7.28 -1.56
N ILE A 28 11.36 6.21 -0.93
CA ILE A 28 12.81 5.97 -0.77
C ILE A 28 13.46 5.71 -2.13
N PHE A 29 12.83 4.90 -2.99
CA PHE A 29 13.34 4.61 -4.32
C PHE A 29 13.47 5.88 -5.18
N ASP A 30 12.43 6.72 -5.17
CA ASP A 30 12.45 8.02 -5.85
C ASP A 30 13.48 8.97 -5.23
N PHE A 31 13.62 8.98 -3.91
CA PHE A 31 14.64 9.79 -3.24
C PHE A 31 16.06 9.38 -3.64
N VAL A 32 16.35 8.08 -3.73
CA VAL A 32 17.66 7.57 -4.16
C VAL A 32 17.92 7.91 -5.65
N LYS A 33 16.90 7.81 -6.50
CA LYS A 33 17.02 8.09 -7.94
C LYS A 33 17.17 9.57 -8.27
N GLN A 34 16.29 10.40 -7.72
CA GLN A 34 16.17 11.82 -8.09
C GLN A 34 16.93 12.73 -7.13
N LYS A 35 17.34 12.25 -5.94
CA LYS A 35 17.96 13.01 -4.84
C LYS A 35 17.17 14.24 -4.39
N LYS A 36 15.90 14.34 -4.79
CA LYS A 36 14.99 15.44 -4.47
C LYS A 36 13.61 14.86 -4.19
N ILE A 37 12.97 15.36 -3.13
CA ILE A 37 11.55 15.09 -2.86
C ILE A 37 10.74 16.22 -3.48
N THR A 38 10.14 15.96 -4.64
CA THR A 38 9.19 16.88 -5.28
C THR A 38 7.77 16.48 -4.92
N LYS A 39 6.83 17.43 -4.99
CA LYS A 39 5.41 17.16 -4.75
C LYS A 39 4.85 16.12 -5.75
N GLU A 40 5.37 16.11 -6.97
CA GLU A 40 5.05 15.11 -7.99
C GLU A 40 5.47 13.71 -7.56
N ASN A 41 6.70 13.52 -7.07
CA ASN A 41 7.17 12.19 -6.64
C ASN A 41 6.37 11.66 -5.44
N VAL A 42 5.95 12.54 -4.52
CA VAL A 42 5.07 12.16 -3.41
C VAL A 42 3.70 11.70 -3.93
N LEU A 43 3.14 12.39 -4.93
CA LEU A 43 1.90 12.00 -5.58
C LEU A 43 2.04 10.66 -6.30
N THR A 44 3.17 10.43 -6.99
CA THR A 44 3.47 9.15 -7.67
C THR A 44 3.61 8.01 -6.67
N ALA A 45 4.31 8.22 -5.56
CA ALA A 45 4.41 7.24 -4.48
C ALA A 45 3.03 6.94 -3.86
N PHE A 46 2.18 7.95 -3.69
CA PHE A 46 0.83 7.80 -3.17
C PHE A 46 -0.06 6.97 -4.10
N ILE A 47 -0.05 7.27 -5.40
CA ILE A 47 -0.77 6.49 -6.41
C ILE A 47 -0.25 5.05 -6.44
N SER A 48 1.07 4.86 -6.39
CA SER A 48 1.69 3.52 -6.39
C SER A 48 1.26 2.70 -5.17
N GLY A 49 1.20 3.34 -3.98
CA GLY A 49 0.69 2.72 -2.76
C GLY A 49 -0.79 2.31 -2.86
N ILE A 50 -1.64 3.17 -3.44
CA ILE A 50 -3.06 2.84 -3.68
C ILE A 50 -3.19 1.67 -4.65
N VAL A 51 -2.48 1.70 -5.78
CA VAL A 51 -2.51 0.61 -6.78
C VAL A 51 -2.08 -0.71 -6.15
N ALA A 52 -1.00 -0.70 -5.37
CA ALA A 52 -0.54 -1.90 -4.67
C ALA A 52 -1.55 -2.40 -3.62
N GLY A 53 -2.20 -1.50 -2.89
CA GLY A 53 -3.28 -1.84 -1.95
C GLY A 53 -4.49 -2.48 -2.63
N VAL A 54 -4.91 -1.93 -3.78
CA VAL A 54 -6.01 -2.48 -4.58
C VAL A 54 -5.65 -3.87 -5.11
N VAL A 55 -4.45 -4.04 -5.66
CA VAL A 55 -3.96 -5.35 -6.15
C VAL A 55 -3.92 -6.37 -5.00
N TYR A 56 -3.41 -5.98 -3.83
CA TYR A 56 -3.34 -6.85 -2.67
C TYR A 56 -4.74 -7.21 -2.13
N TYR A 57 -5.68 -6.28 -2.13
CA TYR A 57 -7.08 -6.55 -1.77
C TYR A 57 -7.73 -7.56 -2.72
N ILE A 58 -7.50 -7.43 -4.02
CA ILE A 58 -7.99 -8.40 -5.03
C ILE A 58 -7.34 -9.77 -4.77
N LEU A 59 -6.04 -9.81 -4.50
CA LEU A 59 -5.32 -11.05 -4.20
C LEU A 59 -5.90 -11.74 -2.95
N TYR A 60 -6.18 -10.97 -1.90
CA TYR A 60 -6.82 -11.46 -0.68
C TYR A 60 -8.27 -11.93 -0.88
N TRP A 61 -8.95 -11.41 -1.91
CA TRP A 61 -10.30 -11.86 -2.26
C TRP A 61 -10.29 -13.16 -3.07
N VAL A 62 -9.25 -13.36 -3.90
CA VAL A 62 -9.09 -14.54 -4.76
C VAL A 62 -8.51 -15.75 -4.01
N PHE A 63 -7.59 -15.52 -3.07
CA PHE A 63 -6.90 -16.55 -2.28
C PHE A 63 -7.40 -16.59 -0.82
#